data_AF-A0A4R9GNE8-F1
#
_entry.id   AF-A0A4R9GNE8-F1
#
_cell.length_a   1.000
_cell.length_b   1.000
_cell.length_c   1.000
_cell.angle_alpha   90.00
_cell.angle_beta   90.00
_cell.angle_gamma   90.00
#
_symmetry.space_group_name_H-M   'P 1'
#
loop_
_entity.id
_entity.type
_entity.pdbx_description
1 polymer ?
#
loop_
_entity_poly.entity_id
_entity_poly.type
_entity_poly.pdbx_seq_one_letter_code
_entity_poly.pdbx_strand_id
1 'polypeptide(L)'
;MSIPNPNKSRTWDRNTPNDGVLLDLEFNNLYVNDNALQTQRDADIANLQAQINSLVAAVAQSNVPLGAIMEYDFPDIPPGFQIANGQAISRTTYATLWAKIHRAVSGLISSTGRVQSAAHGLVAGQLVKFSFTGGGITANIPYYVVNPTSNDFQISATAGGATLVLTGNQAGDLLTHIQYGFGDGSSTFNIPDRRGVFARGAGQHGLRAKAASGNYDGGSIGQENQDMFQGHFHVQDNGTGATGGSLPLGIYAGYYNYPAYPGTILENVKSPMTDGTNGTPRTGNETAPASTSVQYIIRVQ
;
A
#
# COMPACT_ATOMS: atom_id res chain seq x y z
N MET A 1 -26.15 44.68 -3.31
CA MET A 1 -27.28 45.00 -2.40
C MET A 1 -27.74 46.42 -2.66
N SER A 2 -29.04 46.71 -2.72
CA SER A 2 -29.48 48.11 -2.72
C SER A 2 -29.48 48.60 -1.28
N ILE A 3 -28.53 49.48 -0.94
CA ILE A 3 -28.57 50.20 0.34
C ILE A 3 -29.85 51.03 0.32
N PRO A 4 -30.73 50.93 1.33
CA PRO A 4 -31.89 51.80 1.42
C PRO A 4 -31.43 53.27 1.41
N ASN A 5 -32.14 54.17 0.74
CA ASN A 5 -31.80 55.61 0.72
C ASN A 5 -30.33 55.98 0.32
N PRO A 6 -29.75 55.46 -0.78
CA PRO A 6 -28.31 55.61 -1.07
C PRO A 6 -27.90 57.04 -1.46
N ASN A 7 -28.87 57.89 -1.85
CA ASN A 7 -28.65 59.25 -2.33
C ASN A 7 -29.41 60.29 -1.48
N LYS A 8 -29.62 60.03 -0.19
CA LYS A 8 -30.40 60.94 0.64
C LYS A 8 -29.65 62.25 0.88
N SER A 9 -30.24 63.36 0.46
CA SER A 9 -29.78 64.72 0.73
C SER A 9 -30.91 65.47 1.45
N ARG A 10 -30.60 66.14 2.56
CA ARG A 10 -31.54 66.98 3.32
C ARG A 10 -30.95 68.36 3.57
N THR A 11 -31.78 69.38 3.40
CA THR A 11 -31.39 70.79 3.60
C THR A 11 -32.06 71.30 4.88
N TRP A 12 -31.26 71.78 5.81
CA TRP A 12 -31.71 72.39 7.06
C TRP A 12 -31.90 73.89 6.84
N ASP A 13 -33.10 74.41 7.03
CA ASP A 13 -33.40 75.84 6.93
C ASP A 13 -34.07 76.40 8.21
N ARG A 14 -34.31 77.72 8.27
CA ARG A 14 -34.89 78.39 9.45
C ARG A 14 -36.37 78.04 9.71
N ASN A 15 -37.05 77.37 8.79
CA ASN A 15 -38.44 76.93 8.92
C ASN A 15 -38.54 75.47 9.35
N THR A 16 -37.41 74.76 9.48
CA THR A 16 -37.32 73.40 9.99
C THR A 16 -37.90 73.33 11.41
N PRO A 17 -38.95 72.53 11.67
CA PRO A 17 -39.53 72.39 13.00
C PRO A 17 -38.48 71.96 14.04
N ASN A 18 -38.51 72.56 15.22
CA ASN A 18 -37.63 72.24 16.35
C ASN A 18 -38.14 71.09 17.21
N ASP A 19 -39.09 70.29 16.70
CA ASP A 19 -39.78 69.21 17.39
C ASP A 19 -39.00 67.88 17.43
N GLY A 20 -37.81 67.83 16.81
CA GLY A 20 -36.92 66.66 16.81
C GLY A 20 -37.31 65.56 15.82
N VAL A 21 -38.50 65.62 15.22
CA VAL A 21 -39.07 64.58 14.33
C VAL A 21 -38.18 64.32 13.11
N LEU A 22 -37.49 65.36 12.63
CA LEU A 22 -36.60 65.25 11.47
C LEU A 22 -35.28 64.55 11.81
N LEU A 23 -34.79 64.67 13.04
CA LEU A 23 -33.63 63.92 13.55
C LEU A 23 -33.97 62.45 13.73
N ASP A 24 -35.15 62.15 14.30
CA ASP A 24 -35.61 60.77 14.48
C ASP A 24 -35.76 60.04 13.15
N LEU A 25 -36.29 60.73 12.15
CA LEU A 25 -36.38 60.17 10.80
C LEU A 25 -34.99 59.91 10.21
N GLU A 26 -34.05 60.84 10.34
CA GLU A 26 -32.69 60.66 9.83
C GLU A 26 -31.97 59.50 10.52
N PHE A 27 -32.05 59.43 11.85
CA PHE A 27 -31.52 58.34 12.66
C PHE A 27 -32.09 56.98 12.23
N ASN A 28 -33.40 56.88 12.02
CA ASN A 28 -34.03 55.64 11.55
C ASN A 28 -33.54 55.22 10.16
N ASN A 29 -33.29 56.16 9.24
CA ASN A 29 -32.76 55.82 7.92
C ASN A 29 -31.30 55.36 7.98
N LEU A 30 -30.47 56.02 8.79
CA LEU A 30 -29.09 55.61 9.03
C LEU A 30 -29.04 54.21 9.66
N TYR A 31 -29.88 53.97 10.68
CA TYR A 31 -30.01 52.68 11.33
C TYR A 31 -30.40 51.56 10.35
N VAL A 32 -31.34 51.84 9.44
CA VAL A 32 -31.73 50.90 8.38
C VAL A 32 -30.57 50.62 7.40
N ASN A 33 -29.78 51.64 7.07
CA ASN A 33 -28.63 51.48 6.18
C ASN A 33 -27.51 50.68 6.84
N ASP A 34 -27.21 50.96 8.10
CA ASP A 34 -26.19 50.25 8.89
C ASP A 34 -26.58 48.77 9.04
N ASN A 35 -27.84 48.48 9.34
CA ASN A 35 -28.35 47.10 9.40
C ASN A 35 -28.25 46.39 8.04
N ALA A 36 -28.55 47.08 6.93
CA ALA A 36 -28.43 46.52 5.60
C ALA A 36 -26.95 46.23 5.26
N LEU A 37 -26.04 47.15 5.55
CA LEU A 37 -24.60 46.97 5.36
C LEU A 37 -24.05 45.83 6.22
N GLN A 38 -24.46 45.75 7.48
CA GLN A 38 -24.09 44.64 8.37
C GLN A 38 -24.57 43.30 7.82
N THR A 39 -25.83 43.23 7.40
CA THR A 39 -26.41 42.00 6.82
C THR A 39 -25.65 41.55 5.57
N GLN A 40 -25.27 42.49 4.69
CA GLN A 40 -24.49 42.17 3.49
C GLN A 40 -23.08 41.69 3.86
N ARG A 41 -22.41 42.38 4.77
CA ARG A 41 -21.08 42.00 5.24
C ARG A 41 -21.10 40.58 5.83
N ASP A 42 -22.09 40.26 6.63
CA ASP A 42 -22.23 38.94 7.25
C ASP A 42 -22.50 37.86 6.19
N ALA A 43 -23.28 38.17 5.14
CA ALA A 43 -23.48 37.29 3.99
C ALA A 43 -22.19 37.10 3.15
N ASP A 44 -21.42 38.16 2.93
CA ASP A 44 -20.15 38.11 2.21
C ASP A 44 -19.10 37.31 2.99
N ILE A 45 -19.03 37.48 4.32
CA ILE A 45 -18.18 36.67 5.19
C ILE A 45 -18.59 35.19 5.13
N ALA A 46 -19.88 34.88 5.19
CA ALA A 46 -20.37 33.51 5.08
C ALA A 46 -20.01 32.89 3.71
N ASN A 47 -20.13 33.65 2.62
CA ASN A 47 -19.74 33.22 1.28
C ASN A 47 -18.23 32.99 1.16
N LEU A 48 -17.41 33.92 1.67
CA LEU A 48 -15.95 33.77 1.69
C LEU A 48 -15.54 32.56 2.51
N GLN A 49 -16.17 32.33 3.67
CA GLN A 49 -15.91 31.14 4.48
C GLN A 49 -16.29 29.85 3.75
N ALA A 50 -17.41 29.84 3.02
CA ALA A 50 -17.81 28.70 2.19
C ALA A 50 -16.82 28.44 1.04
N GLN A 51 -16.35 29.50 0.37
CA GLN A 51 -15.32 29.40 -0.68
C GLN A 51 -13.99 28.90 -0.13
N ILE A 52 -13.55 29.40 1.02
CA ILE A 52 -12.33 28.93 1.71
C ILE A 52 -12.47 27.46 2.08
N ASN A 53 -13.60 27.06 2.67
CA ASN A 53 -13.84 25.66 3.03
C ASN A 53 -13.81 24.75 1.79
N SER A 54 -14.41 25.19 0.68
CA SER A 54 -14.39 24.47 -0.60
C SER A 54 -12.97 24.36 -1.17
N LEU A 55 -12.19 25.45 -1.13
CA LEU A 55 -10.80 25.46 -1.58
C LEU A 55 -9.91 24.58 -0.69
N VAL A 56 -10.07 24.63 0.63
CA VAL A 56 -9.36 23.76 1.58
C VAL A 56 -9.69 22.30 1.32
N ALA A 57 -10.95 21.96 1.07
CA ALA A 57 -11.34 20.60 0.71
C ALA A 57 -10.77 20.15 -0.64
N ALA A 58 -10.73 21.03 -1.64
CA ALA A 58 -10.16 20.76 -2.95
C ALA A 58 -8.63 20.62 -2.91
N VAL A 59 -7.93 21.41 -2.10
CA VAL A 59 -6.48 21.34 -1.89
C VAL A 59 -6.11 20.15 -0.98
N ALA A 60 -6.97 19.77 -0.03
CA ALA A 60 -6.82 18.56 0.79
C ALA A 60 -6.99 17.26 -0.01
N GLN A 61 -7.66 17.32 -1.17
CA GLN A 61 -7.45 16.32 -2.21
C GLN A 61 -6.08 16.55 -2.86
N SER A 62 -5.01 16.20 -2.15
CA SER A 62 -3.80 15.76 -2.84
C SER A 62 -4.21 14.73 -3.88
N ASN A 63 -3.86 14.94 -5.15
CA ASN A 63 -4.15 14.02 -6.27
C ASN A 63 -3.57 12.60 -6.05
N VAL A 64 -2.79 12.42 -4.98
CA VAL A 64 -2.24 11.14 -4.54
C VAL A 64 -3.21 10.49 -3.56
N PRO A 65 -3.82 9.33 -3.82
CA PRO A 65 -4.77 8.71 -2.89
C PRO A 65 -4.18 8.37 -1.51
N LEU A 66 -4.99 8.38 -0.45
CA LEU A 66 -4.54 7.98 0.90
C LEU A 66 -4.01 6.53 0.90
N GLY A 67 -2.80 6.34 1.44
CA GLY A 67 -2.05 5.08 1.42
C GLY A 67 -1.29 4.80 0.13
N ALA A 68 -1.33 5.69 -0.87
CA ALA A 68 -0.52 5.54 -2.07
C ALA A 68 0.97 5.71 -1.73
N ILE A 69 1.77 4.88 -2.38
CA ILE A 69 3.23 4.87 -2.26
C ILE A 69 3.80 5.37 -3.58
N MET A 70 4.75 6.29 -3.50
CA MET A 70 5.42 6.87 -4.66
C MET A 70 6.91 7.08 -4.40
N GLU A 71 7.69 7.13 -5.47
CA GLU A 71 9.10 7.49 -5.44
C GLU A 71 9.25 8.99 -5.14
N TYR A 72 10.16 9.32 -4.23
CA TYR A 72 10.52 10.70 -3.88
C TYR A 72 11.90 10.72 -3.21
N ASP A 73 12.92 11.14 -3.95
CA ASP A 73 14.33 11.00 -3.54
C ASP A 73 14.88 12.17 -2.72
N PHE A 74 14.14 13.27 -2.62
CA PHE A 74 14.60 14.43 -1.87
C PHE A 74 14.33 14.27 -0.36
N PRO A 75 15.16 14.90 0.50
CA PRO A 75 15.02 14.81 1.96
C PRO A 75 13.84 15.63 2.52
N ASP A 76 13.32 16.59 1.77
CA ASP A 76 12.19 17.45 2.15
C ASP A 76 10.85 16.75 1.92
N ILE A 77 10.52 15.80 2.80
CA ILE A 77 9.28 15.04 2.71
C ILE A 77 8.05 15.97 2.79
N PRO A 78 7.15 15.97 1.80
CA PRO A 78 5.98 16.84 1.81
C PRO A 78 5.04 16.56 3.01
N PRO A 79 4.35 17.59 3.55
CA PRO A 79 3.34 17.38 4.58
C PRO A 79 2.27 16.37 4.15
N GLY A 80 1.83 15.52 5.09
CA GLY A 80 0.89 14.44 4.80
C GLY A 80 1.54 13.17 4.23
N PHE A 81 2.87 13.15 4.07
CA PHE A 81 3.63 11.99 3.67
C PHE A 81 4.64 11.55 4.73
N GLN A 82 5.02 10.27 4.68
CA GLN A 82 6.09 9.70 5.49
C GLN A 82 6.96 8.78 4.64
N ILE A 83 8.23 8.61 4.98
CA ILE A 83 9.13 7.66 4.29
C ILE A 83 8.64 6.23 4.55
N ALA A 84 8.43 5.41 3.52
CA ALA A 84 7.97 4.01 3.64
C ALA A 84 9.10 3.06 4.09
N ASN A 85 9.51 3.15 5.36
CA ASN A 85 10.65 2.43 5.95
C ASN A 85 10.25 1.50 7.12
N GLY A 86 8.95 1.17 7.27
CA GLY A 86 8.48 0.31 8.36
C GLY A 86 8.27 1.01 9.71
N GLN A 87 8.46 2.32 9.83
CA GLN A 87 8.32 3.01 11.12
C GLN A 87 6.90 2.92 11.69
N ALA A 88 6.81 2.98 13.02
CA ALA A 88 5.53 3.12 13.71
C ALA A 88 5.06 4.58 13.69
N ILE A 89 3.80 4.79 13.34
CA ILE A 89 3.13 6.11 13.33
C ILE A 89 1.87 6.08 14.20
N SER A 90 1.44 7.24 14.68
CA SER A 90 0.31 7.38 15.61
C SER A 90 -1.04 7.04 14.97
N ARG A 91 -1.84 6.18 15.63
CA ARG A 91 -3.22 5.85 15.23
C ARG A 91 -4.16 7.05 15.36
N THR A 92 -3.93 7.92 16.34
CA THR A 92 -4.77 9.10 16.59
C THR A 92 -4.47 10.22 15.59
N THR A 93 -3.20 10.44 15.29
CA THR A 93 -2.77 11.45 14.30
C THR A 93 -3.21 11.06 12.89
N TYR A 94 -3.07 9.78 12.53
CA TYR A 94 -3.37 9.26 11.19
C TYR A 94 -4.60 8.35 11.19
N ALA A 95 -5.67 8.80 11.87
CA ALA A 95 -6.88 8.02 12.12
C ALA A 95 -7.59 7.54 10.84
N THR A 96 -7.60 8.36 9.78
CA THR A 96 -8.23 7.99 8.50
C THR A 96 -7.48 6.85 7.80
N LEU A 97 -6.14 6.85 7.84
CA LEU A 97 -5.36 5.75 7.29
C LEU A 97 -5.53 4.49 8.13
N TRP A 98 -5.51 4.62 9.46
CA TRP A 98 -5.76 3.50 10.37
C TRP A 98 -7.13 2.85 10.10
N ALA A 99 -8.21 3.66 10.03
CA ALA A 99 -9.56 3.18 9.74
C ALA A 99 -9.67 2.51 8.35
N LYS A 100 -8.83 2.88 7.38
CA LYS A 100 -8.79 2.23 6.07
C LYS A 100 -8.25 0.80 6.15
N ILE A 101 -7.24 0.56 6.99
CA ILE A 101 -6.51 -0.72 7.05
C ILE A 101 -6.92 -1.64 8.21
N HIS A 102 -7.63 -1.14 9.22
CA HIS A 102 -7.95 -1.88 10.46
C HIS A 102 -9.41 -2.30 10.54
N ARG A 103 -9.66 -3.52 11.03
CA ARG A 103 -10.98 -4.02 11.42
C ARG A 103 -10.89 -4.74 12.76
N ALA A 104 -12.01 -4.80 13.48
CA ALA A 104 -12.13 -5.60 14.69
C ALA A 104 -12.66 -7.01 14.36
N VAL A 105 -12.15 -8.00 15.09
CA VAL A 105 -12.66 -9.37 15.12
C VAL A 105 -13.39 -9.57 16.43
N SER A 106 -14.70 -9.80 16.37
CA SER A 106 -15.55 -9.97 17.56
C SER A 106 -15.56 -11.41 18.08
N GLY A 107 -15.17 -12.38 17.25
CA GLY A 107 -15.14 -13.79 17.62
C GLY A 107 -14.72 -14.70 16.48
N LEU A 108 -14.36 -15.93 16.83
CA LEU A 108 -14.15 -17.05 15.92
C LEU A 108 -15.23 -18.11 16.18
N ILE A 109 -15.88 -18.58 15.12
CA ILE A 109 -16.87 -19.65 15.18
C ILE A 109 -16.25 -20.93 14.63
N SER A 110 -15.76 -21.80 15.52
CA SER A 110 -15.06 -23.04 15.14
C SER A 110 -15.92 -24.01 14.33
N SER A 111 -17.22 -24.11 14.63
CA SER A 111 -18.15 -25.01 13.92
C SER A 111 -18.35 -24.68 12.45
N THR A 112 -18.15 -23.42 12.06
CA THR A 112 -18.29 -22.95 10.66
C THR A 112 -16.97 -22.45 10.06
N GLY A 113 -15.89 -22.41 10.85
CA GLY A 113 -14.61 -21.85 10.45
C GLY A 113 -14.67 -20.35 10.14
N ARG A 114 -15.64 -19.61 10.69
CA ARG A 114 -15.87 -18.20 10.36
C ARG A 114 -15.25 -17.25 11.37
N VAL A 115 -14.57 -16.23 10.84
CA VAL A 115 -14.08 -15.05 11.54
C VAL A 115 -15.17 -13.99 11.50
N GLN A 116 -15.66 -13.55 12.66
CA GLN A 116 -16.70 -12.53 12.76
C GLN A 116 -16.06 -11.13 12.74
N SER A 117 -16.40 -10.33 11.74
CA SER A 117 -15.93 -8.95 11.59
C SER A 117 -16.97 -8.14 10.81
N ALA A 118 -17.76 -7.33 11.51
CA ALA A 118 -18.88 -6.63 10.89
C ALA A 118 -18.41 -5.59 9.84
N ALA A 119 -19.14 -5.48 8.73
CA ALA A 119 -18.89 -4.53 7.64
C ALA A 119 -17.41 -4.46 7.19
N HIS A 120 -16.74 -5.61 7.13
CA HIS A 120 -15.30 -5.66 6.92
C HIS A 120 -14.86 -5.17 5.53
N GLY A 121 -15.70 -5.35 4.50
CA GLY A 121 -15.44 -4.90 3.13
C GLY A 121 -14.30 -5.64 2.42
N LEU A 122 -14.05 -6.90 2.80
CA LEU A 122 -12.97 -7.73 2.27
C LEU A 122 -13.50 -8.56 1.11
N VAL A 123 -12.61 -8.86 0.15
CA VAL A 123 -12.93 -9.69 -1.01
C VAL A 123 -12.20 -11.03 -0.96
N ALA A 124 -12.72 -12.04 -1.65
CA ALA A 124 -12.07 -13.34 -1.73
C ALA A 124 -10.66 -13.24 -2.34
N GLY A 125 -9.69 -13.96 -1.77
CA GLY A 125 -8.28 -13.91 -2.16
C GLY A 125 -7.49 -12.73 -1.58
N GLN A 126 -8.13 -11.78 -0.90
CA GLN A 126 -7.43 -10.69 -0.21
C GLN A 126 -6.59 -11.24 0.94
N LEU A 127 -5.38 -10.70 1.12
CA LEU A 127 -4.51 -11.03 2.24
C LEU A 127 -4.85 -10.19 3.46
N VAL A 128 -4.94 -10.84 4.61
CA VAL A 128 -5.20 -10.22 5.91
C VAL A 128 -4.30 -10.82 6.98
N LYS A 129 -4.09 -10.13 8.10
CA LYS A 129 -3.35 -10.68 9.25
C LYS A 129 -3.95 -10.23 10.58
N PHE A 130 -3.72 -11.02 11.62
CA PHE A 130 -4.35 -10.86 12.94
C PHE A 130 -3.33 -10.44 14.00
N SER A 131 -3.79 -9.70 15.01
CA SER A 131 -2.94 -9.27 16.14
C SER A 131 -2.73 -10.34 17.21
N PHE A 132 -3.48 -11.44 17.15
CA PHE A 132 -3.55 -12.45 18.19
C PHE A 132 -3.16 -13.85 17.67
N THR A 133 -2.69 -14.69 18.58
CA THR A 133 -2.45 -16.12 18.36
C THR A 133 -3.44 -16.92 19.20
N GLY A 134 -4.11 -17.88 18.60
CA GLY A 134 -5.13 -18.70 19.24
C GLY A 134 -6.22 -19.13 18.26
N GLY A 135 -6.98 -20.18 18.61
CA GLY A 135 -8.08 -20.65 17.76
C GLY A 135 -7.66 -21.14 16.37
N GLY A 136 -6.40 -21.54 16.20
CA GLY A 136 -5.82 -21.96 14.91
C GLY A 136 -5.15 -20.82 14.13
N ILE A 137 -5.24 -19.58 14.60
CA ILE A 137 -4.59 -18.40 14.01
C ILE A 137 -3.25 -18.13 14.70
N THR A 138 -2.26 -17.73 13.92
CA THR A 138 -0.96 -17.22 14.40
C THR A 138 -0.87 -15.73 14.10
N ALA A 139 -0.52 -14.93 15.11
CA ALA A 139 -0.38 -13.49 14.97
C ALA A 139 0.67 -13.13 13.90
N ASN A 140 0.44 -12.02 13.19
CA ASN A 140 1.33 -11.48 12.14
C ASN A 140 1.59 -12.40 10.94
N ILE A 141 0.93 -13.56 10.85
CA ILE A 141 0.99 -14.42 9.67
C ILE A 141 -0.12 -14.00 8.68
N PRO A 142 0.19 -13.87 7.38
CA PRO A 142 -0.81 -13.56 6.37
C PRO A 142 -1.72 -14.76 6.08
N TYR A 143 -3.01 -14.50 5.94
CA TYR A 143 -4.04 -15.46 5.54
C TYR A 143 -4.86 -14.91 4.37
N TYR A 144 -5.36 -15.79 3.51
CA TYR A 144 -6.25 -15.45 2.41
C TYR A 144 -7.70 -15.48 2.85
N VAL A 145 -8.46 -14.44 2.52
CA VAL A 145 -9.91 -14.38 2.74
C VAL A 145 -10.63 -15.34 1.78
N VAL A 146 -11.56 -16.12 2.32
CA VAL A 146 -12.36 -17.12 1.58
C VAL A 146 -13.83 -16.96 1.98
N ASN A 147 -14.75 -17.11 1.01
CA ASN A 147 -16.20 -17.05 1.23
C ASN A 147 -16.69 -15.85 2.08
N PRO A 148 -16.26 -14.60 1.78
CA PRO A 148 -16.67 -13.44 2.54
C PRO A 148 -18.17 -13.16 2.38
N THR A 149 -18.80 -12.73 3.46
CA THR A 149 -20.10 -12.07 3.49
C THR A 149 -19.89 -10.60 3.83
N SER A 150 -20.95 -9.88 4.22
CA SER A 150 -20.78 -8.50 4.72
C SER A 150 -20.18 -8.45 6.12
N ASN A 151 -20.33 -9.52 6.93
CA ASN A 151 -20.05 -9.49 8.37
C ASN A 151 -19.14 -10.61 8.87
N ASP A 152 -18.78 -11.55 8.00
CA ASP A 152 -17.87 -12.63 8.34
C ASP A 152 -17.23 -13.25 7.10
N PHE A 153 -16.17 -14.00 7.32
CA PHE A 153 -15.43 -14.68 6.28
C PHE A 153 -14.74 -15.92 6.84
N GLN A 154 -14.31 -16.82 5.96
CA GLN A 154 -13.38 -17.90 6.30
C GLN A 154 -11.97 -17.49 5.84
N ILE A 155 -10.95 -18.17 6.33
CA ILE A 155 -9.55 -17.90 5.95
C ILE A 155 -8.86 -19.16 5.43
N SER A 156 -7.81 -19.01 4.65
CA SER A 156 -6.91 -20.09 4.22
C SER A 156 -5.44 -19.68 4.41
N ALA A 157 -4.57 -20.66 4.65
CA ALA A 157 -3.13 -20.44 4.74
C ALA A 157 -2.46 -20.29 3.36
N THR A 158 -3.10 -20.74 2.28
CA THR A 158 -2.55 -20.68 0.92
C THR A 158 -3.55 -20.07 -0.06
N ALA A 159 -3.03 -19.48 -1.14
CA ALA A 159 -3.86 -18.88 -2.18
C ALA A 159 -4.76 -19.95 -2.81
N GLY A 160 -6.08 -19.74 -2.79
CA GLY A 160 -7.06 -20.71 -3.30
C GLY A 160 -7.10 -22.05 -2.54
N GLY A 161 -6.48 -22.11 -1.35
CA GLY A 161 -6.40 -23.32 -0.55
C GLY A 161 -7.68 -23.65 0.22
N ALA A 162 -7.64 -24.77 0.93
CA ALA A 162 -8.72 -25.18 1.82
C ALA A 162 -8.90 -24.18 2.98
N THR A 163 -10.13 -24.07 3.49
CA THR A 163 -10.44 -23.24 4.65
C THR A 163 -9.70 -23.75 5.90
N LEU A 164 -9.08 -22.83 6.63
CA LEU A 164 -8.39 -23.10 7.89
C LEU A 164 -9.39 -23.59 8.95
N VAL A 165 -9.01 -24.64 9.67
CA VAL A 165 -9.79 -25.17 10.78
C VAL A 165 -9.57 -24.27 12.01
N LEU A 166 -10.63 -23.60 12.46
CA LEU A 166 -10.59 -22.80 13.69
C LEU A 166 -10.89 -23.69 14.90
N THR A 167 -10.08 -23.57 15.96
CA THR A 167 -10.10 -24.51 17.10
C THR A 167 -10.63 -23.93 18.40
N GLY A 168 -10.90 -22.62 18.44
CA GLY A 168 -11.38 -21.94 19.63
C GLY A 168 -11.71 -20.48 19.37
N ASN A 169 -12.54 -19.88 20.22
CA ASN A 169 -12.92 -18.47 20.09
C ASN A 169 -11.72 -17.55 20.39
N GLN A 170 -11.59 -16.46 19.63
CA GLN A 170 -10.64 -15.37 19.85
C GLN A 170 -11.28 -14.05 19.38
N ALA A 171 -10.85 -12.95 19.98
CA ALA A 171 -11.21 -11.60 19.57
C ALA A 171 -9.95 -10.74 19.52
N GLY A 172 -9.97 -9.67 18.72
CA GLY A 172 -8.84 -8.77 18.59
C GLY A 172 -8.89 -7.98 17.30
N ASP A 173 -7.72 -7.63 16.77
CA ASP A 173 -7.60 -6.76 15.61
C ASP A 173 -7.18 -7.52 14.35
N LEU A 174 -7.61 -6.99 13.22
CA LEU A 174 -7.30 -7.45 11.87
C LEU A 174 -6.74 -6.28 11.06
N LEU A 175 -5.68 -6.53 10.30
CA LEU A 175 -5.24 -5.65 9.23
C LEU A 175 -5.65 -6.21 7.88
N THR A 176 -6.29 -5.36 7.07
CA THR A 176 -6.79 -5.67 5.72
C THR A 176 -5.70 -5.53 4.65
N HIS A 177 -4.51 -5.06 5.03
CA HIS A 177 -3.34 -4.95 4.18
C HIS A 177 -2.09 -5.37 4.97
N ILE A 178 -1.46 -6.46 4.53
CA ILE A 178 -0.44 -7.16 5.34
C ILE A 178 0.91 -6.43 5.46
N GLN A 179 1.22 -5.50 4.56
CA GLN A 179 2.42 -4.65 4.65
C GLN A 179 2.40 -3.66 5.83
N TYR A 180 1.24 -3.36 6.42
CA TYR A 180 1.17 -2.53 7.62
C TYR A 180 1.33 -3.39 8.87
N GLY A 181 1.85 -2.86 9.97
CA GLY A 181 2.01 -3.60 11.24
C GLY A 181 1.09 -3.07 12.34
N PHE A 182 0.86 -3.89 13.36
CA PHE A 182 0.03 -3.51 14.51
C PHE A 182 0.68 -2.48 15.45
N GLY A 183 1.95 -2.09 15.22
CA GLY A 183 2.67 -1.17 16.08
C GLY A 183 2.92 -1.75 17.47
N ASP A 184 2.81 -0.88 18.47
CA ASP A 184 2.79 -1.20 19.90
C ASP A 184 1.53 -1.95 20.37
N GLY A 185 0.60 -2.27 19.45
CA GLY A 185 -0.66 -2.95 19.76
C GLY A 185 -1.74 -2.03 20.34
N SER A 186 -1.49 -0.73 20.51
CA SER A 186 -2.43 0.19 21.16
C SER A 186 -2.52 1.56 20.48
N SER A 187 -1.43 2.32 20.49
CA SER A 187 -1.42 3.74 20.08
C SER A 187 -0.80 3.99 18.71
N THR A 188 -0.11 3.00 18.15
CA THR A 188 0.65 3.12 16.90
C THR A 188 0.35 1.99 15.92
N PHE A 189 0.74 2.17 14.67
CA PHE A 189 0.76 1.14 13.64
C PHE A 189 1.97 1.35 12.73
N ASN A 190 2.54 0.26 12.18
CA ASN A 190 3.65 0.38 11.25
C ASN A 190 3.13 0.60 9.84
N ILE A 191 3.76 1.50 9.09
CA ILE A 191 3.56 1.63 7.65
C ILE A 191 4.43 0.60 6.88
N PRO A 192 4.23 0.43 5.57
CA PRO A 192 5.06 -0.46 4.75
C PRO A 192 6.56 -0.11 4.79
N ASP A 193 7.40 -1.12 4.67
CA ASP A 193 8.84 -0.98 4.41
C ASP A 193 9.12 -1.32 2.94
N ARG A 194 9.67 -0.37 2.19
CA ARG A 194 9.97 -0.50 0.76
C ARG A 194 11.47 -0.50 0.47
N ARG A 195 12.31 -0.55 1.50
CA ARG A 195 13.77 -0.57 1.33
C ARG A 195 14.22 -1.93 0.79
N GLY A 196 15.11 -1.92 -0.19
CA GLY A 196 15.78 -3.12 -0.70
C GLY A 196 14.90 -4.08 -1.52
N VAL A 197 13.63 -3.77 -1.75
CA VAL A 197 12.70 -4.63 -2.50
C VAL A 197 12.13 -3.90 -3.70
N PHE A 198 11.93 -4.60 -4.81
CA PHE A 198 11.28 -4.04 -6.00
C PHE A 198 9.77 -4.29 -5.99
N ALA A 199 9.02 -3.38 -6.62
CA ALA A 199 7.59 -3.56 -6.80
C ALA A 199 7.29 -4.53 -7.94
N ARG A 200 6.33 -5.42 -7.73
CA ARG A 200 5.71 -6.26 -8.77
C ARG A 200 4.20 -6.01 -8.76
N GLY A 201 3.61 -5.90 -9.96
CA GLY A 201 2.15 -5.80 -10.09
C GLY A 201 1.46 -7.03 -9.51
N ALA A 202 0.43 -6.83 -8.70
CA ALA A 202 -0.36 -7.92 -8.13
C ALA A 202 -1.20 -8.65 -9.19
N GLY A 203 -1.49 -9.92 -8.92
CA GLY A 203 -2.32 -10.81 -9.73
C GLY A 203 -1.58 -11.50 -10.87
N GLN A 204 -2.31 -12.38 -11.53
CA GLN A 204 -1.84 -13.09 -12.71
C GLN A 204 -1.98 -12.21 -13.96
N HIS A 205 -0.91 -12.11 -14.74
CA HIS A 205 -0.91 -11.42 -16.02
C HIS A 205 -1.80 -12.17 -17.03
N GLY A 206 -2.55 -11.46 -17.87
CA GLY A 206 -3.50 -12.08 -18.81
C GLY A 206 -2.89 -12.94 -19.94
N LEU A 207 -1.79 -12.50 -20.56
CA LEU A 207 -1.25 -13.13 -21.78
C LEU A 207 0.27 -13.37 -21.80
N ARG A 208 1.03 -12.81 -20.85
CA ARG A 208 2.49 -12.93 -20.88
C ARG A 208 2.93 -14.19 -20.14
N ALA A 209 3.40 -15.16 -20.91
CA ALA A 209 3.96 -16.39 -20.37
C ALA A 209 5.38 -16.18 -19.82
N LYS A 210 5.70 -16.85 -18.71
CA LYS A 210 7.07 -16.97 -18.19
C LYS A 210 7.80 -18.13 -18.89
N ALA A 211 9.12 -18.18 -18.73
CA ALA A 211 9.99 -19.18 -19.38
C ALA A 211 9.54 -20.64 -19.14
N ALA A 212 9.04 -20.94 -17.95
CA ALA A 212 8.54 -22.27 -17.59
C ALA A 212 7.09 -22.54 -18.05
N SER A 213 6.55 -21.76 -19.00
CA SER A 213 5.12 -21.72 -19.35
C SER A 213 4.22 -21.21 -18.22
N GLY A 214 2.94 -20.96 -18.54
CA GLY A 214 1.99 -20.26 -17.68
C GLY A 214 2.31 -18.75 -17.57
N ASN A 215 1.37 -17.96 -17.06
CA ASN A 215 1.56 -16.51 -17.02
C ASN A 215 2.38 -16.04 -15.80
N TYR A 216 2.94 -14.83 -15.89
CA TYR A 216 3.50 -14.15 -14.72
C TYR A 216 2.43 -13.94 -13.66
N ASP A 217 2.80 -14.12 -12.39
CA ASP A 217 1.90 -13.91 -11.25
C ASP A 217 2.66 -13.13 -10.16
N GLY A 218 2.04 -12.05 -9.69
CA GLY A 218 2.54 -11.26 -8.56
C GLY A 218 1.91 -11.62 -7.22
N GLY A 219 0.91 -12.49 -7.22
CA GLY A 219 0.15 -12.83 -6.02
C GLY A 219 -0.84 -11.73 -5.60
N SER A 220 -1.40 -11.85 -4.41
CA SER A 220 -2.36 -10.88 -3.89
C SER A 220 -1.70 -9.54 -3.53
N ILE A 221 -2.50 -8.48 -3.40
CA ILE A 221 -2.00 -7.15 -2.97
C ILE A 221 -1.29 -7.29 -1.62
N GLY A 222 -0.07 -6.77 -1.55
CA GLY A 222 0.79 -6.81 -0.37
C GLY A 222 1.58 -8.10 -0.18
N GLN A 223 1.45 -9.10 -1.07
CA GLN A 223 2.22 -10.33 -0.99
C GLN A 223 3.72 -10.05 -1.14
N GLU A 224 4.50 -10.60 -0.21
CA GLU A 224 5.94 -10.51 -0.15
C GLU A 224 6.53 -11.83 -0.64
N ASN A 225 7.43 -11.76 -1.62
CA ASN A 225 8.08 -12.94 -2.20
C ASN A 225 9.59 -12.82 -2.02
N GLN A 226 10.25 -13.94 -1.78
CA GLN A 226 11.72 -14.02 -1.74
C GLN A 226 12.30 -14.04 -3.16
N ASP A 227 13.61 -13.78 -3.25
CA ASP A 227 14.34 -14.00 -4.48
C ASP A 227 14.27 -15.48 -4.91
N MET A 228 14.30 -15.72 -6.22
CA MET A 228 14.19 -17.07 -6.80
C MET A 228 15.09 -17.17 -8.02
N PHE A 229 15.79 -18.30 -8.14
CA PHE A 229 16.57 -18.64 -9.33
C PHE A 229 15.88 -19.77 -10.11
N GLN A 230 15.97 -19.74 -11.44
CA GLN A 230 15.40 -20.81 -12.25
C GLN A 230 16.20 -22.10 -12.07
N GLY A 231 15.50 -23.21 -11.81
CA GLY A 231 16.12 -24.53 -11.74
C GLY A 231 16.89 -24.83 -13.03
N HIS A 232 18.15 -25.22 -12.88
CA HIS A 232 19.04 -25.56 -13.98
C HIS A 232 19.99 -26.68 -13.54
N PHE A 233 20.54 -27.40 -14.51
CA PHE A 233 21.54 -28.43 -14.28
C PHE A 233 22.62 -28.34 -15.35
N HIS A 234 23.80 -28.82 -15.02
CA HIS A 234 24.90 -29.00 -15.95
C HIS A 234 25.16 -30.50 -16.11
N VAL A 235 25.34 -30.94 -17.34
CA VAL A 235 25.84 -32.28 -17.66
C VAL A 235 27.24 -32.12 -18.22
N GLN A 236 28.15 -32.99 -17.78
CA GLN A 236 29.45 -33.13 -18.41
C GLN A 236 29.25 -33.94 -19.68
N ASP A 237 29.43 -33.32 -20.85
CA ASP A 237 29.57 -34.08 -22.08
C ASP A 237 30.92 -34.82 -22.04
N ASN A 238 30.89 -36.12 -21.72
CA ASN A 238 32.03 -36.99 -21.96
C ASN A 238 32.22 -37.05 -23.47
N GLY A 239 33.23 -36.35 -23.99
CA GLY A 239 33.55 -36.32 -25.41
C GLY A 239 33.60 -37.74 -25.99
N THR A 240 32.89 -37.96 -27.09
CA THR A 240 32.98 -39.16 -27.93
C THR A 240 34.33 -39.18 -28.66
N GLY A 241 35.40 -39.37 -27.89
CA GLY A 241 36.79 -39.42 -28.35
C GLY A 241 37.35 -40.83 -28.48
N ALA A 242 36.51 -41.87 -28.55
CA ALA A 242 36.95 -43.22 -28.86
C ALA A 242 36.19 -43.72 -30.10
N THR A 243 36.91 -43.83 -31.20
CA THR A 243 36.55 -44.63 -32.37
C THR A 243 35.89 -45.95 -31.92
N GLY A 244 34.61 -46.12 -32.24
CA GLY A 244 33.91 -47.39 -32.22
C GLY A 244 33.73 -48.04 -30.85
N GLY A 245 32.80 -47.53 -30.04
CA GLY A 245 32.25 -48.30 -28.92
C GLY A 245 31.32 -47.46 -28.06
N SER A 246 30.05 -47.83 -28.00
CA SER A 246 29.10 -47.29 -27.02
C SER A 246 29.63 -47.54 -25.61
N LEU A 247 30.11 -46.50 -24.94
CA LEU A 247 30.38 -46.58 -23.50
C LEU A 247 29.07 -46.36 -22.75
N PRO A 248 28.69 -47.23 -21.79
CA PRO A 248 27.45 -47.07 -21.05
C PRO A 248 27.53 -45.83 -20.15
N LEU A 249 26.44 -45.07 -20.08
CA LEU A 249 26.19 -44.07 -19.04
C LEU A 249 26.43 -44.69 -17.65
N GLY A 250 27.52 -44.32 -16.98
CA GLY A 250 27.76 -44.74 -15.60
C GLY A 250 29.19 -45.11 -15.19
N ILE A 251 30.25 -44.67 -15.88
CA ILE A 251 31.60 -44.77 -15.28
C ILE A 251 31.78 -43.64 -14.26
N TYR A 252 31.23 -43.88 -13.07
CA TYR A 252 31.68 -43.24 -11.84
C TYR A 252 33.16 -43.59 -11.67
N ALA A 253 34.04 -42.59 -11.58
CA ALA A 253 35.47 -42.78 -11.35
C ALA A 253 35.71 -43.28 -9.91
N GLY A 254 35.36 -44.54 -9.66
CA GLY A 254 35.99 -45.34 -8.63
C GLY A 254 37.43 -45.60 -9.07
N TYR A 255 38.35 -45.26 -8.18
CA TYR A 255 39.79 -45.53 -8.17
C TYR A 255 40.19 -46.81 -8.94
N TYR A 256 40.32 -46.73 -10.27
CA TYR A 256 40.93 -47.77 -11.09
C TYR A 256 41.94 -47.08 -12.01
N ASN A 257 43.21 -47.41 -11.75
CA ASN A 257 44.35 -47.12 -12.63
C ASN A 257 44.09 -47.75 -14.01
N TYR A 258 43.33 -47.07 -14.85
CA TYR A 258 43.36 -47.30 -16.29
C TYR A 258 44.50 -46.46 -16.87
N PRO A 259 45.42 -47.04 -17.66
CA PRO A 259 46.47 -46.28 -18.32
C PRO A 259 45.78 -45.22 -19.18
N ALA A 260 46.08 -43.96 -18.88
CA ALA A 260 45.47 -42.81 -19.51
C ALA A 260 45.59 -42.91 -21.03
N TYR A 261 44.46 -43.01 -21.72
CA TYR A 261 44.40 -42.70 -23.14
C TYR A 261 44.77 -41.22 -23.30
N PRO A 262 45.78 -40.86 -24.11
CA PRO A 262 46.15 -39.47 -24.32
C PRO A 262 45.09 -38.81 -25.22
N GLY A 263 44.07 -38.20 -24.62
CA GLY A 263 43.07 -37.45 -25.40
C GLY A 263 41.78 -37.07 -24.68
N THR A 264 41.40 -37.72 -23.59
CA THR A 264 40.16 -37.38 -22.87
C THR A 264 40.46 -36.52 -21.65
N ILE A 265 40.34 -35.20 -21.81
CA ILE A 265 40.33 -34.25 -20.68
C ILE A 265 38.91 -34.29 -20.09
N LEU A 266 38.77 -34.84 -18.89
CA LEU A 266 37.52 -34.73 -18.12
C LEU A 266 37.40 -33.28 -17.63
N GLU A 267 36.58 -32.46 -18.29
CA GLU A 267 36.30 -31.11 -17.80
C GLU A 267 35.20 -31.14 -16.72
N ASN A 268 35.57 -30.86 -15.48
CA ASN A 268 34.60 -30.69 -14.41
C ASN A 268 33.72 -29.46 -14.65
N VAL A 269 32.44 -29.51 -14.25
CA VAL A 269 31.58 -28.33 -14.19
C VAL A 269 32.21 -27.33 -13.21
N LYS A 270 32.56 -26.14 -13.70
CA LYS A 270 33.23 -25.08 -12.93
C LYS A 270 32.23 -24.05 -12.43
N SER A 271 32.68 -23.19 -11.53
CA SER A 271 32.01 -21.93 -11.21
C SER A 271 31.81 -21.09 -12.49
N PRO A 272 30.81 -20.19 -12.54
CA PRO A 272 30.61 -19.30 -13.67
C PRO A 272 31.92 -18.57 -14.04
N MET A 273 32.33 -18.71 -15.31
CA MET A 273 33.52 -18.05 -15.86
C MET A 273 33.17 -17.39 -17.19
N THR A 274 34.04 -16.50 -17.67
CA THR A 274 33.88 -15.83 -18.96
C THR A 274 33.81 -16.85 -20.11
N ASP A 275 32.93 -16.60 -21.08
CA ASP A 275 32.85 -17.34 -22.35
C ASP A 275 33.63 -16.66 -23.48
N GLY A 276 34.43 -15.62 -23.15
CA GLY A 276 35.21 -14.83 -24.11
C GLY A 276 34.39 -13.82 -24.92
N THR A 277 33.05 -13.85 -24.85
CA THR A 277 32.16 -12.97 -25.62
C THR A 277 31.40 -12.00 -24.72
N ASN A 278 30.86 -12.49 -23.60
CA ASN A 278 29.98 -11.76 -22.70
C ASN A 278 30.70 -11.21 -21.45
N GLY A 279 32.03 -11.24 -21.46
CA GLY A 279 32.89 -10.74 -20.39
C GLY A 279 32.88 -11.63 -19.13
N THR A 280 33.55 -11.15 -18.08
CA THR A 280 33.62 -11.85 -16.78
C THR A 280 32.27 -11.77 -16.04
N PRO A 281 31.67 -12.91 -15.63
CA PRO A 281 30.44 -12.91 -14.87
C PRO A 281 30.55 -12.11 -13.56
N ARG A 282 29.52 -11.31 -13.24
CA ARG A 282 29.38 -10.64 -11.94
C ARG A 282 28.67 -11.59 -10.97
N THR A 283 29.27 -11.81 -9.79
CA THR A 283 28.75 -12.73 -8.76
C THR A 283 28.60 -12.02 -7.42
N GLY A 284 27.60 -12.41 -6.63
CA GLY A 284 27.31 -11.86 -5.30
C GLY A 284 26.43 -12.79 -4.48
N ASN A 285 26.00 -12.36 -3.30
CA ASN A 285 25.08 -13.09 -2.42
C ASN A 285 23.60 -12.94 -2.80
N GLU A 286 23.27 -12.02 -3.72
CA GLU A 286 21.93 -11.76 -4.23
C GLU A 286 21.93 -11.82 -5.76
N THR A 287 20.91 -12.45 -6.36
CA THR A 287 20.67 -12.36 -7.80
C THR A 287 19.77 -11.17 -8.09
N ALA A 288 20.36 -10.04 -8.48
CA ALA A 288 19.64 -8.81 -8.80
C ALA A 288 19.95 -8.32 -10.23
N PRO A 289 18.96 -7.78 -10.95
CA PRO A 289 19.22 -6.99 -12.16
C PRO A 289 19.91 -5.67 -11.80
N ALA A 290 20.44 -4.96 -12.81
CA ALA A 290 20.92 -3.60 -12.60
C ALA A 290 19.79 -2.69 -12.06
N SER A 291 20.10 -1.85 -11.08
CA SER A 291 19.13 -1.00 -10.39
C SER A 291 19.73 0.33 -9.92
N THR A 292 18.86 1.28 -9.59
CA THR A 292 19.18 2.52 -8.87
C THR A 292 18.37 2.56 -7.59
N SER A 293 19.00 2.93 -6.49
CA SER A 293 18.34 3.05 -5.19
C SER A 293 17.55 4.35 -5.12
N VAL A 294 16.25 4.23 -4.86
CA VAL A 294 15.32 5.35 -4.72
C VAL A 294 14.59 5.29 -3.38
N GLN A 295 14.14 6.43 -2.87
CA GLN A 295 13.36 6.53 -1.65
C GLN A 295 11.86 6.49 -1.97
N TYR A 296 11.11 5.74 -1.17
CA TYR A 296 9.65 5.69 -1.27
C TYR A 296 9.01 6.46 -0.12
N ILE A 297 7.96 7.23 -0.43
CA ILE A 297 7.09 7.90 0.55
C ILE A 297 5.66 7.36 0.43
N ILE A 298 4.90 7.43 1.52
CA ILE A 298 3.50 7.04 1.59
C ILE A 298 2.63 8.20 2.05
N ARG A 299 1.46 8.38 1.41
CA ARG A 299 0.47 9.35 1.87
C ARG A 299 -0.24 8.84 3.13
N VAL A 300 -0.11 9.57 4.23
CA VAL A 300 -0.69 9.25 5.55
C VAL A 300 -1.82 10.19 5.97
N GLN A 301 -2.01 11.31 5.26
CA GLN A 301 -3.08 12.29 5.49
C GLN A 301 -3.53 12.94 4.17
#